data_AF-A0A183T4Q6-F1
#
_entry.id   AF-A0A183T4Q6-F1
#
_cell.length_a   1.000
_cell.length_b   1.000
_cell.length_c   1.000
_cell.angle_alpha   90.00
_cell.angle_beta   90.00
_cell.angle_gamma   90.00
#
_symmetry.space_group_name_H-M   'P 1'
#
loop_
_entity.id
_entity.type
_entity.pdbx_description
1 polymer ?
#
loop_
_entity_poly.entity_id
_entity_poly.type
_entity_poly.pdbx_seq_one_letter_code
_entity_poly.pdbx_strand_id
1 'polypeptide(L)'
;MHSCLGQNPGSADVELFTADELRDIERYLRVFRKSRVSEKVVGTLMTICILSRYYFGSSFRPFLSFLHQLCLGESEEKNSISLERYLAFIFYEVPFPDLRLPNVVIDLDGHYWRLQAPHEKNFASSTAISEPFASLLSILGTELCLQLLVQLLTEKKILRTSIQPDLLAHIAQALISIIYALRWVLVYIPSIHIRCIHVI
;
A
#
# COMPACT_ATOMS: atom_id res chain seq x y z
N MET A 1 37.49 -8.47 -61.37
CA MET A 1 36.59 -9.64 -61.26
C MET A 1 35.40 -9.23 -60.39
N HIS A 2 34.24 -9.17 -61.05
CA HIS A 2 32.86 -9.18 -60.54
C HIS A 2 32.44 -8.46 -59.26
N SER A 3 31.51 -7.52 -59.50
CA SER A 3 30.54 -6.92 -58.60
C SER A 3 29.29 -7.81 -58.43
N CYS A 4 28.53 -7.51 -57.37
CA CYS A 4 27.07 -7.63 -57.18
C CYS A 4 26.47 -8.76 -56.29
N LEU A 5 25.60 -8.28 -55.38
CA LEU A 5 24.42 -8.86 -54.69
C LEU A 5 24.62 -9.40 -53.26
N GLY A 6 23.83 -9.02 -52.24
CA GLY A 6 22.45 -8.52 -52.29
C GLY A 6 22.04 -7.54 -51.17
N GLN A 7 20.91 -6.88 -51.45
CA GLN A 7 20.15 -5.98 -50.60
C GLN A 7 19.38 -6.74 -49.49
N ASN A 8 19.35 -6.15 -48.28
CA ASN A 8 18.28 -5.97 -47.26
C ASN A 8 17.12 -6.99 -47.13
N PRO A 9 16.52 -7.24 -45.93
CA PRO A 9 16.05 -6.15 -45.03
C PRO A 9 15.97 -6.44 -43.51
N GLY A 10 15.81 -5.39 -42.71
CA GLY A 10 15.06 -5.48 -41.45
C GLY A 10 15.85 -5.58 -40.15
N SER A 11 16.41 -4.46 -39.69
CA SER A 11 16.37 -4.17 -38.26
C SER A 11 15.36 -3.04 -38.10
N ALA A 12 14.08 -3.43 -38.07
CA ALA A 12 13.03 -2.52 -37.67
C ALA A 12 13.42 -1.95 -36.29
N ASP A 13 13.49 -0.62 -36.22
CA ASP A 13 13.43 0.11 -34.98
C ASP A 13 12.24 -0.42 -34.17
N VAL A 14 12.52 -1.28 -33.19
CA VAL A 14 11.54 -1.62 -32.16
C VAL A 14 11.93 -0.83 -30.92
N GLU A 15 11.83 0.50 -31.03
CA GLU A 15 11.61 1.34 -29.87
C GLU A 15 10.29 0.88 -29.26
N LEU A 16 10.38 0.01 -28.25
CA LEU A 16 9.26 -0.77 -27.73
C LEU A 16 8.20 0.09 -27.01
N PHE A 17 8.46 1.40 -26.85
CA PHE A 17 7.50 2.43 -26.45
C PHE A 17 7.98 3.76 -27.02
N THR A 18 7.10 4.51 -27.69
CA THR A 18 7.40 5.88 -28.11
C THR A 18 7.63 6.77 -26.88
N ALA A 19 8.40 7.85 -27.04
CA ALA A 19 8.68 8.78 -25.94
C ALA A 19 7.41 9.38 -25.31
N ASP A 20 6.29 9.40 -26.05
CA ASP A 20 4.99 9.83 -25.56
C ASP A 20 4.26 8.74 -24.77
N GLU A 21 4.35 7.47 -25.18
CA GLU A 21 3.81 6.34 -24.41
C GLU A 21 4.51 6.18 -23.05
N LEU A 22 5.82 6.41 -23.01
CA LEU A 22 6.57 6.42 -21.75
C LEU A 22 6.11 7.55 -20.83
N ARG A 23 5.81 8.74 -21.38
CA ARG A 23 5.26 9.86 -20.59
C ARG A 23 3.86 9.57 -20.08
N ASP A 24 3.03 8.89 -20.86
CA ASP A 24 1.68 8.52 -20.44
C ASP A 24 1.70 7.39 -19.40
N ILE A 25 2.61 6.42 -19.53
CA ILE A 25 2.86 5.39 -18.51
C ILE A 25 3.41 6.02 -17.23
N GLU A 26 4.34 6.97 -17.32
CA GLU A 26 4.88 7.72 -16.19
C GLU A 26 3.80 8.58 -15.52
N ARG A 27 2.91 9.20 -16.31
CA ARG A 27 1.77 9.97 -15.82
C ARG A 27 0.71 9.08 -15.15
N TYR A 28 0.47 7.87 -15.68
CA TYR A 28 -0.49 6.91 -15.14
C TYR A 28 0.01 6.20 -13.89
N LEU A 29 1.27 5.74 -13.89
CA LEU A 29 1.87 4.98 -12.79
C LEU A 29 2.53 5.86 -11.74
N ARG A 30 2.68 7.17 -12.00
CA ARG A 30 3.36 8.21 -11.19
C ARG A 30 4.83 7.95 -10.85
N VAL A 31 5.30 6.70 -10.89
CA VAL A 31 6.63 6.27 -10.49
C VAL A 31 7.08 5.17 -11.44
N PHE A 32 7.72 5.57 -12.54
CA PHE A 32 8.24 4.65 -13.54
C PHE A 32 9.76 4.72 -13.55
N ARG A 33 10.44 3.65 -13.13
CA ARG A 33 11.91 3.58 -13.26
C ARG A 33 12.27 2.77 -14.49
N LYS A 34 13.08 3.38 -15.36
CA LYS A 34 13.75 2.68 -16.46
C LYS A 34 14.83 1.78 -15.86
N SER A 35 14.61 0.47 -15.89
CA SER A 35 15.62 -0.52 -15.55
C SER A 35 16.14 -1.16 -16.84
N ARG A 36 17.45 -1.37 -16.96
CA ARG A 36 18.03 -2.08 -18.11
C ARG A 36 18.24 -3.54 -17.74
N VAL A 37 17.55 -4.44 -18.44
CA VAL A 37 17.83 -5.88 -18.40
C VAL A 37 18.38 -6.27 -19.76
N SER A 38 19.69 -6.54 -19.83
CA SER A 38 20.42 -6.68 -21.09
C SER A 38 20.29 -5.42 -21.95
N GLU A 39 20.00 -5.54 -23.25
CA GLU A 39 19.80 -4.39 -24.16
C GLU A 39 18.38 -3.77 -24.09
N LYS A 40 17.50 -4.28 -23.22
CA LYS A 40 16.10 -3.83 -23.12
C LYS A 40 15.89 -2.93 -21.91
N VAL A 41 15.31 -1.75 -22.14
CA VAL A 41 14.79 -0.89 -21.08
C VAL A 41 13.41 -1.42 -20.70
N VAL A 42 13.31 -2.01 -19.51
CA VAL A 42 12.06 -2.49 -18.92
C VAL A 42 11.63 -1.49 -17.86
N GLY A 43 10.38 -1.04 -17.96
CA GLY A 43 9.71 -0.33 -16.89
C GLY A 43 9.36 -1.27 -15.76
N THR A 44 10.00 -1.12 -14.61
CA THR A 44 9.65 -1.91 -13.41
C THR A 44 8.87 -1.05 -12.44
N LEU A 45 7.66 -1.50 -12.11
CA LEU A 45 6.93 -0.97 -10.97
C LEU A 45 7.66 -1.37 -9.69
N MET A 46 8.08 -0.37 -8.92
CA MET A 46 8.70 -0.56 -7.62
C MET A 46 7.64 -0.40 -6.55
N THR A 47 7.62 -1.29 -5.56
CA THR A 47 6.70 -1.18 -4.42
C THR A 47 7.48 -1.43 -3.15
N ILE A 48 7.28 -0.56 -2.16
CA ILE A 48 7.84 -0.73 -0.82
C ILE A 48 6.71 -1.21 0.08
N CYS A 49 6.94 -2.32 0.78
CA CYS A 49 5.98 -2.94 1.69
C CYS A 49 6.64 -3.12 3.05
N ILE A 50 5.89 -2.81 4.11
CA ILE A 50 6.24 -3.16 5.48
C ILE A 50 5.24 -4.21 5.94
N LEU A 51 5.77 -5.37 6.33
CA LEU A 51 4.97 -6.42 6.96
C LEU A 51 5.06 -6.28 8.47
N SER A 52 3.91 -6.11 9.11
CA SER A 52 3.79 -6.01 10.56
C SER A 52 2.76 -7.03 11.05
N ARG A 53 2.95 -7.53 12.27
CA ARG A 53 1.96 -8.38 12.97
C ARG A 53 0.72 -7.58 13.36
N TYR A 54 0.88 -6.29 13.63
CA TYR A 54 -0.20 -5.42 14.09
C TYR A 54 -0.64 -4.46 12.99
N TYR A 55 -1.93 -4.15 12.96
CA TYR A 55 -2.50 -3.14 12.08
C TYR A 55 -2.34 -1.74 12.69
N PHE A 56 -1.51 -0.93 12.04
CA PHE A 56 -1.23 0.46 12.40
C PHE A 56 -1.99 1.47 11.53
N GLY A 57 -3.04 1.03 10.83
CA GLY A 57 -3.82 1.90 9.96
C GLY A 57 -2.97 2.63 8.93
N SER A 58 -3.20 3.93 8.84
CA SER A 58 -2.48 4.83 7.95
C SER A 58 -1.16 5.36 8.54
N SER A 59 -0.78 4.98 9.77
CA SER A 59 0.43 5.51 10.43
C SER A 59 1.70 5.25 9.63
N PHE A 60 1.82 4.13 8.92
CA PHE A 60 3.01 3.86 8.09
C PHE A 60 3.03 4.60 6.75
N ARG A 61 1.93 5.24 6.32
CA ARG A 61 1.88 5.91 5.01
C ARG A 61 2.90 7.06 4.90
N PRO A 62 3.00 8.00 5.84
CA PRO A 62 4.01 9.06 5.77
C PRO A 62 5.44 8.51 5.75
N PHE A 63 5.69 7.46 6.53
CA PHE A 63 7.00 6.80 6.57
C PHE A 63 7.35 6.10 5.26
N LEU A 64 6.41 5.36 4.66
CA LEU A 64 6.62 4.72 3.36
C LEU A 64 6.82 5.76 2.25
N SER A 65 6.09 6.89 2.28
CA SER A 65 6.31 8.01 1.36
C SER A 65 7.72 8.60 1.51
N PHE A 66 8.18 8.78 2.75
CA PHE A 66 9.54 9.22 3.04
C PHE A 66 10.59 8.24 2.52
N LEU A 67 10.47 6.94 2.82
CA LEU A 67 11.38 5.91 2.28
C LEU A 67 11.37 5.88 0.76
N HIS A 68 10.19 6.04 0.16
CA HIS A 68 10.04 6.09 -1.29
C HIS A 68 10.78 7.29 -1.89
N GLN A 69 10.66 8.47 -1.27
CA GLN A 69 11.42 9.66 -1.67
C GLN A 69 12.92 9.49 -1.45
N LEU A 70 13.35 8.85 -0.36
CA LEU A 70 14.77 8.54 -0.15
C LEU A 70 15.34 7.61 -1.23
N CYS A 71 14.55 6.61 -1.67
CA CYS A 71 14.98 5.61 -2.65
C CYS A 71 14.94 6.11 -4.11
N LEU A 72 14.05 7.06 -4.42
CA LEU A 72 13.76 7.52 -5.79
C LEU A 72 14.08 9.00 -6.02
N GLY A 73 14.33 9.76 -4.98
CA GLY A 73 14.66 11.17 -5.08
C GLY A 73 15.95 11.35 -5.86
N GLU A 74 15.86 11.98 -7.03
CA GLU A 74 17.00 12.49 -7.81
C GLU A 74 17.64 13.73 -7.16
N SER A 75 17.49 13.91 -5.84
CA SER A 75 18.07 15.06 -5.16
C SER A 75 19.58 14.91 -5.09
N GLU A 76 20.26 15.77 -5.85
CA GLU A 76 21.70 16.05 -5.89
C GLU A 76 22.30 16.32 -4.49
N GLU A 77 21.48 16.61 -3.49
CA GLU A 77 21.89 16.62 -2.09
C GLU A 77 21.96 15.17 -1.58
N LYS A 78 23.16 14.62 -1.69
CA LYS A 78 23.57 13.35 -1.10
C LYS A 78 23.08 13.27 0.36
N ASN A 79 21.95 12.61 0.58
CA ASN A 79 21.41 12.37 1.92
C ASN A 79 22.55 11.86 2.81
N SER A 80 22.84 12.60 3.89
CA SER A 80 23.97 12.28 4.77
C SER A 80 23.77 10.95 5.51
N ILE A 81 22.52 10.50 5.61
CA ILE A 81 22.08 9.29 6.30
C ILE A 81 21.64 8.26 5.26
N SER A 82 22.22 7.05 5.36
CA SER A 82 21.85 5.94 4.50
C SER A 82 20.50 5.33 4.90
N LEU A 83 19.81 4.70 3.94
CA LEU A 83 18.51 4.06 4.15
C LEU A 83 18.55 3.04 5.30
N GLU A 84 19.64 2.28 5.41
CA GLU A 84 19.83 1.24 6.42
C GLU A 84 19.82 1.82 7.83
N ARG A 85 20.34 3.05 8.01
CA ARG A 85 20.35 3.71 9.31
C ARG A 85 18.95 4.11 9.75
N TYR A 86 18.11 4.58 8.82
CA TYR A 86 16.69 4.83 9.10
C TYR A 86 15.94 3.55 9.48
N LEU A 87 16.17 2.46 8.74
CA LEU A 87 15.57 1.17 9.04
C LEU A 87 16.03 0.64 10.41
N ALA A 88 17.34 0.72 10.70
CA ALA A 88 17.90 0.29 11.98
C ALA A 88 17.32 1.12 13.14
N PHE A 89 17.26 2.44 13.00
CA PHE A 89 16.64 3.30 14.00
C PHE A 89 15.20 2.88 14.30
N ILE A 90 14.41 2.56 13.28
CA ILE A 90 13.00 2.18 13.46
C ILE A 90 12.85 0.80 14.09
N PHE A 91 13.71 -0.16 13.76
CA PHE A 91 13.61 -1.50 14.31
C PHE A 91 14.19 -1.64 15.72
N TYR A 92 15.21 -0.84 16.05
CA TYR A 92 15.96 -1.00 17.30
C TYR A 92 15.74 0.12 18.31
N GLU A 93 15.55 1.37 17.88
CA GLU A 93 15.49 2.53 18.77
C GLU A 93 14.05 3.02 19.01
N VAL A 94 13.16 2.84 18.03
CA VAL A 94 11.76 3.29 18.16
C VAL A 94 11.00 2.35 19.11
N PRO A 95 10.45 2.86 20.22
CA PRO A 95 9.66 2.05 21.14
C PRO A 95 8.34 1.62 20.49
N PHE A 96 7.93 0.38 20.79
CA PHE A 96 6.62 -0.11 20.35
C PHE A 96 5.50 0.69 21.05
N PRO A 97 4.51 1.22 20.32
CA PRO A 97 3.42 1.98 20.92
C PRO A 97 2.46 1.03 21.65
N ASP A 98 2.32 1.22 22.94
CA ASP A 98 1.45 0.44 23.81
C ASP A 98 0.45 1.33 24.54
N LEU A 99 -0.28 0.79 25.51
CA LEU A 99 -1.25 1.57 26.28
C LEU A 99 -0.62 2.70 27.11
N ARG A 100 0.66 2.58 27.46
CA ARG A 100 1.39 3.56 28.27
C ARG A 100 1.97 4.67 27.39
N LEU A 101 2.36 4.31 26.18
CA LEU A 101 2.85 5.23 25.15
C LEU A 101 2.02 5.04 23.86
N PRO A 102 0.75 5.51 23.85
CA PRO A 102 -0.17 5.24 22.75
C PRO A 102 0.15 6.02 21.48
N ASN A 103 0.98 7.06 21.57
CA ASN A 103 1.39 7.88 20.44
C ASN A 103 2.90 8.08 20.50
N VAL A 104 3.60 7.55 19.50
CA VAL A 104 5.04 7.74 19.29
C VAL A 104 5.20 8.68 18.10
N VAL A 105 5.84 9.82 18.29
CA VAL A 105 6.12 10.79 17.22
C VAL A 105 7.62 10.85 17.01
N ILE A 106 8.02 10.72 15.76
CA ILE A 106 9.41 10.60 15.33
C ILE A 106 9.66 11.67 14.28
N ASP A 107 10.81 12.33 14.36
CA ASP A 107 11.30 13.24 13.32
C ASP A 107 12.36 12.51 12.49
N LEU A 108 12.16 12.47 11.17
CA LEU A 108 13.04 11.84 10.18
C LEU A 108 13.52 12.92 9.22
N ASP A 109 14.57 13.65 9.60
CA ASP A 109 15.13 14.77 8.81
C ASP A 109 14.06 15.74 8.31
N GLY A 110 13.21 16.24 9.22
CA GLY A 110 12.13 17.18 8.91
C GLY A 110 10.81 16.51 8.49
N HIS A 111 10.77 15.18 8.39
CA HIS A 111 9.56 14.42 8.14
C HIS A 111 9.00 13.87 9.45
N TYR A 112 7.87 14.43 9.90
CA TYR A 112 7.19 13.96 11.09
C TYR A 112 6.38 12.69 10.80
N TRP A 113 6.74 11.62 11.50
CA TRP A 113 6.03 10.36 11.46
C TRP A 113 5.38 10.07 12.82
N ARG A 114 4.06 9.87 12.83
CA ARG A 114 3.29 9.49 14.02
C ARG A 114 2.87 8.03 13.92
N LEU A 115 3.30 7.23 14.88
CA LEU A 115 2.90 5.85 15.09
C LEU A 115 1.96 5.75 16.29
N GLN A 116 0.75 5.25 16.07
CA GLN A 116 -0.27 5.10 17.11
C GLN A 116 -0.38 3.65 17.54
N ALA A 117 -0.69 3.41 18.81
CA ALA A 117 -0.87 2.06 19.34
C ALA A 117 -1.98 1.33 18.57
N PRO A 118 -1.78 0.06 18.18
CA PRO A 118 -2.76 -0.70 17.39
C PRO A 118 -4.13 -0.72 18.07
N HIS A 119 -5.19 -0.59 17.27
CA HIS A 119 -6.57 -0.57 17.76
C HIS A 119 -6.93 -1.80 18.61
N GLU A 120 -6.30 -2.95 18.33
CA GLU A 120 -6.49 -4.20 19.09
C GLU A 120 -6.26 -4.11 20.59
N LYS A 121 -5.37 -3.21 21.03
CA LYS A 121 -5.09 -3.01 22.45
C LYS A 121 -5.91 -1.87 23.07
N ASN A 122 -6.49 -0.98 22.26
CA ASN A 122 -7.15 0.27 22.67
C ASN A 122 -8.69 0.21 22.72
N PHE A 123 -9.29 -0.96 22.51
CA PHE A 123 -10.75 -1.11 22.42
C PHE A 123 -11.53 -0.80 23.71
N ALA A 124 -10.85 -0.52 24.83
CA ALA A 124 -11.51 -0.12 26.08
C ALA A 124 -12.13 1.29 26.02
N SER A 125 -11.84 2.09 24.99
CA SER A 125 -12.45 3.42 24.80
C SER A 125 -13.57 3.37 23.78
N SER A 126 -14.74 3.93 24.11
CA SER A 126 -15.89 4.09 23.21
C SER A 126 -15.54 4.85 21.92
N THR A 127 -14.51 5.71 21.96
CA THR A 127 -13.99 6.43 20.80
C THR A 127 -13.35 5.50 19.76
N ALA A 128 -12.77 4.37 20.18
CA ALA A 128 -12.06 3.45 19.29
C ALA A 128 -13.00 2.67 18.34
N ILE A 129 -14.29 2.54 18.71
CA ILE A 129 -15.32 1.88 17.89
C ILE A 129 -16.12 2.91 17.08
N SER A 130 -16.31 4.11 17.66
CA SER A 130 -17.10 5.19 17.04
C SER A 130 -16.47 5.73 15.75
N GLU A 131 -15.14 5.91 15.72
CA GLU A 131 -14.44 6.51 14.58
C GLU A 131 -14.47 5.63 13.31
N PRO A 132 -14.18 4.31 13.38
CA PRO A 132 -14.35 3.40 12.25
C PRO A 132 -15.79 3.33 11.74
N PHE A 133 -16.77 3.34 12.64
CA PHE A 133 -18.20 3.28 12.27
C PHE A 133 -18.66 4.55 11.55
N ALA A 134 -18.29 5.73 12.05
CA ALA A 134 -18.58 7.01 11.41
C ALA A 134 -17.94 7.11 10.02
N SER A 135 -16.69 6.68 9.89
CA SER A 135 -15.99 6.61 8.59
C SER A 135 -16.71 5.67 7.62
N LEU A 136 -17.11 4.48 8.07
CA LEU A 136 -17.82 3.50 7.26
C LEU A 136 -19.17 4.06 6.74
N LEU A 137 -19.94 4.70 7.63
CA LEU A 137 -21.19 5.36 7.26
C LEU A 137 -20.99 6.48 6.24
N SER A 138 -19.91 7.26 6.37
CA SER A 138 -19.59 8.31 5.39
C SER A 138 -19.21 7.74 4.02
N ILE A 139 -18.61 6.56 3.96
CA ILE A 139 -18.13 5.95 2.71
C ILE A 139 -19.26 5.22 1.97
N LEU A 140 -20.05 4.43 2.70
CA LEU A 140 -21.05 3.51 2.12
C LEU A 140 -22.49 4.01 2.25
N GLY A 141 -22.74 5.00 3.09
CA GLY A 141 -24.09 5.38 3.50
C GLY A 141 -24.71 4.36 4.48
N THR A 142 -25.87 4.71 5.02
CA THR A 142 -26.55 3.93 6.06
C THR A 142 -27.07 2.59 5.55
N GLU A 143 -27.70 2.56 4.38
CA GLU A 143 -28.36 1.37 3.83
C GLU A 143 -27.34 0.24 3.57
N LEU A 144 -26.27 0.53 2.83
CA LEU A 144 -25.22 -0.46 2.56
C LEU A 144 -24.48 -0.90 3.82
N CYS A 145 -24.30 0.00 4.79
CA CYS A 145 -23.73 -0.36 6.09
C CYS A 145 -24.60 -1.38 6.84
N LEU A 146 -25.91 -1.17 6.88
CA LEU A 146 -26.84 -2.08 7.54
C LEU A 146 -26.87 -3.44 6.83
N GLN A 147 -26.95 -3.47 5.50
CA GLN A 147 -26.96 -4.71 4.73
C GLN A 147 -25.71 -5.55 4.99
N LEU A 148 -24.54 -4.90 5.05
CA LEU A 148 -23.32 -5.61 5.43
C LEU A 148 -23.34 -6.14 6.83
N LEU A 149 -23.75 -5.32 7.79
CA LEU A 149 -23.73 -5.73 9.18
C LEU A 149 -24.65 -6.95 9.37
N VAL A 150 -25.80 -6.97 8.68
CA VAL A 150 -26.68 -8.14 8.62
C VAL A 150 -25.97 -9.34 7.98
N GLN A 151 -25.32 -9.18 6.82
CA GLN A 151 -24.56 -10.26 6.18
C GLN A 151 -23.42 -10.79 7.05
N LEU A 152 -22.77 -9.89 7.79
CA LEU A 152 -21.64 -10.16 8.69
C LEU A 152 -22.11 -10.97 9.90
N LEU A 153 -23.20 -10.54 10.54
CA LEU A 153 -23.81 -11.22 11.68
C LEU A 153 -24.52 -12.52 11.32
N THR A 154 -24.93 -12.70 10.06
CA THR A 154 -25.51 -13.95 9.54
C THR A 154 -24.48 -14.86 8.88
N GLU A 155 -23.18 -14.57 9.05
CA GLU A 155 -22.06 -15.38 8.58
C GLU A 155 -22.12 -15.68 7.07
N LYS A 156 -22.65 -14.74 6.27
CA LYS A 156 -22.72 -14.89 4.81
C LYS A 156 -21.36 -14.62 4.18
N LYS A 157 -21.09 -15.25 3.02
CA LYS A 157 -19.93 -14.91 2.19
C LYS A 157 -20.10 -13.49 1.65
N ILE A 158 -19.26 -12.56 2.12
CA ILE A 158 -19.23 -11.17 1.66
C ILE A 158 -18.06 -11.03 0.69
N LEU A 159 -18.35 -10.80 -0.59
CA LEU A 159 -17.36 -10.44 -1.58
C LEU A 159 -17.57 -8.99 -2.00
N ARG A 160 -16.48 -8.22 -2.03
CA ARG A 160 -16.51 -6.82 -2.42
C ARG A 160 -15.43 -6.51 -3.43
N THR A 161 -15.82 -5.72 -4.41
CA THR A 161 -14.93 -5.22 -5.44
C THR A 161 -14.88 -3.71 -5.34
N SER A 162 -13.67 -3.17 -5.47
CA SER A 162 -13.42 -1.73 -5.50
C SER A 162 -12.23 -1.49 -6.41
N ILE A 163 -12.25 -0.37 -7.14
CA ILE A 163 -11.10 0.12 -7.90
C ILE A 163 -10.00 0.59 -6.95
N GLN A 164 -10.38 1.01 -5.73
CA GLN A 164 -9.47 1.46 -4.68
C GLN A 164 -9.29 0.34 -3.64
N PRO A 165 -8.16 -0.40 -3.66
CA PRO A 165 -7.92 -1.50 -2.73
C PRO A 165 -7.76 -1.01 -1.28
N ASP A 166 -7.21 0.19 -1.10
CA ASP A 166 -7.07 0.86 0.19
C ASP A 166 -8.42 1.05 0.89
N LEU A 167 -9.44 1.46 0.13
CA LEU A 167 -10.79 1.63 0.62
C LEU A 167 -11.40 0.31 1.08
N LEU A 168 -11.15 -0.76 0.32
CA LEU A 168 -11.65 -2.08 0.64
C LEU A 168 -11.04 -2.63 1.94
N ALA A 169 -9.73 -2.47 2.12
CA ALA A 169 -9.05 -2.84 3.36
C ALA A 169 -9.56 -2.01 4.55
N HIS A 170 -9.79 -0.71 4.36
CA HIS A 170 -10.35 0.17 5.39
C HIS A 170 -11.76 -0.26 5.82
N ILE A 171 -12.65 -0.51 4.86
CA ILE A 171 -14.00 -1.02 5.11
C ILE A 171 -13.94 -2.36 5.86
N ALA A 172 -13.08 -3.27 5.41
CA ALA A 172 -12.92 -4.59 6.01
C ALA A 172 -12.47 -4.49 7.48
N GLN A 173 -11.51 -3.61 7.76
CA GLN A 173 -11.06 -3.34 9.13
C GLN A 173 -12.16 -2.71 9.98
N ALA A 174 -12.87 -1.72 9.45
CA ALA A 174 -13.96 -1.04 10.17
C ALA A 174 -15.08 -2.03 10.55
N LEU A 175 -15.42 -2.98 9.68
CA LEU A 175 -16.39 -4.03 9.96
C LEU A 175 -15.96 -4.93 11.12
N ILE A 176 -14.69 -5.35 11.15
CA ILE A 176 -14.12 -6.13 12.26
C ILE A 176 -14.20 -5.34 13.57
N SER A 177 -13.91 -4.04 13.53
CA SER A 177 -14.00 -3.17 14.70
C SER A 177 -15.43 -2.97 15.20
N ILE A 178 -16.45 -3.01 14.33
CA ILE A 178 -17.86 -2.82 14.70
C ILE A 178 -18.42 -4.06 15.40
N ILE A 179 -18.06 -5.26 14.96
CA ILE A 179 -18.49 -6.51 15.60
C ILE A 179 -17.73 -6.83 16.90
N TYR A 180 -16.95 -5.87 17.40
CA TYR A 180 -16.16 -6.03 18.61
C TYR A 180 -17.00 -6.61 19.77
N ALA A 181 -16.36 -7.49 20.55
CA ALA A 181 -16.89 -8.54 21.43
C ALA A 181 -17.24 -9.88 20.73
N LEU A 182 -17.58 -9.89 19.44
CA LEU A 182 -17.71 -11.11 18.64
C LEU A 182 -16.38 -11.47 17.99
N ARG A 183 -16.12 -12.77 17.83
CA ARG A 183 -14.94 -13.26 17.10
C ARG A 183 -15.33 -13.59 15.68
N TRP A 184 -14.59 -13.06 14.72
CA TRP A 184 -14.69 -13.49 13.33
C TRP A 184 -14.09 -14.89 13.19
N VAL A 185 -14.92 -15.90 12.98
CA VAL A 185 -14.50 -17.32 12.87
C VAL A 185 -14.26 -17.73 11.41
N LEU A 186 -14.77 -16.95 10.46
CA LEU A 186 -14.64 -17.22 9.03
C LEU A 186 -13.28 -16.76 8.48
N VAL A 187 -12.96 -17.21 7.26
CA VAL A 187 -11.77 -16.78 6.53
C VAL A 187 -11.85 -15.28 6.25
N TYR A 188 -10.84 -14.53 6.71
CA TYR A 188 -10.70 -13.10 6.44
C TYR A 188 -9.58 -12.86 5.43
N ILE A 189 -9.93 -12.35 4.25
CA ILE A 189 -8.98 -11.98 3.20
C ILE A 189 -9.29 -10.53 2.78
N PRO A 190 -8.54 -9.53 3.27
CA PRO A 190 -8.83 -8.12 2.99
C PRO A 190 -8.64 -7.73 1.52
N SER A 191 -7.70 -8.37 0.83
CA SER A 191 -7.53 -8.23 -0.61
C SER A 191 -7.08 -9.56 -1.21
N ILE A 192 -7.70 -9.94 -2.33
CA ILE A 192 -7.31 -11.13 -3.08
C ILE A 192 -6.97 -10.75 -4.51
N HIS A 193 -5.88 -11.29 -5.02
CA HIS A 193 -5.53 -11.16 -6.42
C HIS A 193 -6.53 -11.98 -7.26
N ILE A 194 -7.01 -11.44 -8.38
CA ILE A 194 -8.06 -12.08 -9.20
C ILE A 194 -7.72 -13.51 -9.64
N ARG A 195 -6.43 -13.80 -9.84
CA ARG A 195 -5.94 -15.16 -10.15
C ARG A 195 -6.15 -16.18 -9.03
N CYS A 196 -6.32 -15.76 -7.79
CA CYS A 196 -6.52 -16.62 -6.62
C CYS A 196 -7.99 -16.75 -6.22
N ILE A 197 -8.92 -16.16 -6.97
CA ILE A 197 -10.34 -16.14 -6.62
C ILE A 197 -10.99 -17.53 -6.61
N HIS A 198 -10.40 -18.49 -7.32
CA HIS A 198 -10.85 -19.88 -7.37
C HIS A 198 -10.67 -20.66 -6.06
N VAL A 199 -10.02 -20.06 -5.05
CA VAL A 199 -9.68 -20.68 -3.76
C VAL A 199 -10.74 -20.39 -2.67
N ILE A 200 -11.79 -19.60 -2.98
CA ILE A 200 -12.84 -19.15 -2.03
C ILE A 200 -14.22 -19.69 -2.43
#